data_AF-A0A1H9DNT9-F1
#
_entry.id   AF-A0A1H9DNT9-F1
#
_cell.length_a   1.000
_cell.length_b   1.000
_cell.length_c   1.000
_cell.angle_alpha   90.00
_cell.angle_beta   90.00
_cell.angle_gamma   90.00
#
_symmetry.space_group_name_H-M   'P 1'
#
loop_
_entity.id
_entity.type
_entity.pdbx_description
1 polymer ?
#
loop_
_entity_poly.entity_id
_entity_poly.type
_entity_poly.pdbx_seq_one_letter_code
_entity_poly.pdbx_strand_id
1 'polypeptide(L)'
;MNTDGHDELDYAMEHLKGLRRASPPPGLLSRIEDRIAQVDASIISMPQWRMIAAAAVLVLGVNVYALVNFSSGNNALSMGDGYAATELVSNYQYYE
;
A
#
# COMPACT_ATOMS: atom_id res chain seq x y z
N MET A 1 4.01 -53.04 24.11
CA MET A 1 3.41 -51.78 24.55
C MET A 1 4.56 -50.93 25.04
N ASN A 2 5.01 -49.96 24.23
CA ASN A 2 6.09 -49.04 24.60
C ASN A 2 5.48 -47.91 25.44
N THR A 3 5.49 -48.08 26.76
CA THR A 3 5.07 -47.05 27.73
C THR A 3 6.26 -46.26 28.28
N ASP A 4 7.48 -46.76 28.09
CA ASP A 4 8.72 -46.22 28.69
C ASP A 4 8.97 -44.73 28.39
N GLY A 5 8.57 -44.23 27.22
CA GLY A 5 8.79 -42.83 26.83
C GLY A 5 7.84 -41.82 27.49
N HIS A 6 6.67 -42.25 27.94
CA HIS A 6 5.71 -41.37 28.62
C HIS A 6 6.09 -41.16 30.08
N ASP A 7 6.58 -42.22 30.73
CA ASP A 7 6.99 -42.18 32.14
C ASP A 7 8.26 -41.34 32.33
N GLU A 8 9.20 -41.37 31.38
CA GLU A 8 10.39 -40.49 31.40
C GLU A 8 10.04 -39.01 31.22
N LEU A 9 9.06 -38.69 30.35
CA LEU A 9 8.62 -37.32 30.14
C LEU A 9 7.90 -36.76 31.36
N ASP A 10 7.02 -37.55 31.98
CA ASP A 10 6.31 -37.13 33.18
C ASP A 10 7.28 -36.96 34.36
N TYR A 11 8.27 -37.85 34.51
CA TYR A 11 9.34 -37.72 35.50
C TYR A 11 10.19 -36.45 35.27
N ALA A 12 10.59 -36.17 34.03
CA ALA A 12 11.36 -34.97 33.70
C ALA A 12 10.54 -33.69 33.95
N MET A 13 9.25 -33.70 33.64
CA MET A 13 8.36 -32.57 33.84
C MET A 13 8.13 -32.28 35.34
N GLU A 14 8.03 -33.33 36.16
CA GLU A 14 7.92 -33.21 37.62
C GLU A 14 9.22 -32.68 38.24
N HIS A 15 10.38 -33.11 37.72
CA HIS A 15 11.68 -32.57 38.12
C HIS A 15 11.83 -31.08 37.76
N LEU A 16 11.38 -30.68 36.56
CA LEU A 16 11.39 -29.29 36.11
C LEU A 16 10.46 -28.40 36.93
N LYS A 17 9.32 -28.91 37.39
CA LYS A 17 8.39 -28.18 38.28
C LYS A 17 9.01 -27.92 39.67
N GLY A 18 9.90 -28.80 40.14
CA GLY A 18 10.62 -28.64 41.40
C GLY A 18 11.76 -27.61 41.35
N LEU A 19 12.19 -27.20 40.15
CA LEU A 19 13.22 -26.18 40.00
C LEU A 19 12.66 -24.80 40.33
N ARG A 20 13.43 -24.03 41.12
CA ARG A 20 13.10 -22.64 41.43
C ARG A 20 13.00 -21.86 40.13
N ARG A 21 11.81 -21.36 39.80
CA ARG A 21 11.59 -20.45 38.67
C ARG A 21 12.61 -19.31 38.75
N ALA A 22 13.30 -19.07 37.65
CA ALA A 22 14.15 -17.90 37.53
C ALA A 22 13.30 -16.66 37.76
N SER A 23 13.65 -15.87 38.77
CA SER A 23 13.03 -14.56 38.95
C SER A 23 13.54 -13.66 37.81
N PRO A 24 12.66 -12.95 37.11
CA PRO A 24 13.12 -11.98 36.13
C PRO A 24 14.04 -10.95 36.82
N PRO A 25 15.12 -10.51 36.14
CA PRO A 25 15.92 -9.39 36.59
C PRO A 25 15.05 -8.17 36.97
N PRO A 26 15.37 -7.50 38.09
CA PRO A 26 14.61 -6.33 38.52
C PRO A 26 14.62 -5.24 37.44
N GLY A 27 13.47 -4.62 37.18
CA GLY A 27 13.33 -3.52 36.21
C GLY A 27 13.16 -3.93 34.74
N LEU A 28 13.00 -5.22 34.43
CA LEU A 28 12.65 -5.65 33.06
C LEU A 28 11.25 -5.18 32.64
N LEU A 29 10.28 -5.28 33.54
CA LEU A 29 8.91 -4.84 33.28
C LEU A 29 8.87 -3.33 32.98
N SER A 30 9.51 -2.51 33.82
CA SER A 30 9.56 -1.06 33.62
C SER A 30 10.25 -0.70 32.31
N ARG A 31 11.34 -1.39 31.94
CA ARG A 31 11.99 -1.21 30.63
C ARG A 31 11.08 -1.55 29.45
N ILE A 32 10.22 -2.54 29.58
CA ILE A 32 9.26 -2.90 28.53
C ILE A 32 8.17 -1.82 28.44
N GLU A 33 7.62 -1.39 29.57
CA GLU A 33 6.60 -0.34 29.66
C GLU A 33 7.11 1.00 29.09
N ASP A 34 8.31 1.41 29.49
CA ASP A 34 8.98 2.63 28.97
C ASP A 34 9.14 2.56 27.45
N ARG A 35 9.44 1.38 26.92
CA ARG A 35 9.70 1.20 25.49
C ARG A 35 8.43 1.07 24.67
N ILE A 36 7.35 0.54 25.25
CA ILE A 36 6.01 0.56 24.65
C ILE A 36 5.49 2.00 24.61
N ALA A 37 5.69 2.77 25.68
CA ALA A 37 5.29 4.17 25.76
C ALA A 37 6.08 5.09 24.81
N GLN A 38 7.33 4.76 24.50
CA GLN A 38 8.15 5.48 23.52
C GLN A 38 7.81 5.17 22.07
N VAL A 39 7.09 4.07 21.80
CA VAL A 39 6.60 3.80 20.44
C VAL A 39 5.35 4.64 20.25
N ASP A 40 5.56 5.91 19.89
CA ASP A 40 4.56 6.77 19.26
C ASP A 40 4.23 6.18 17.86
N ALA A 41 3.59 5.02 17.85
CA ALA A 41 2.97 4.51 16.65
C ALA A 41 1.85 5.48 16.30
N SER A 42 2.03 6.24 15.22
CA SER A 42 0.95 7.01 14.61
C SER A 42 -0.10 6.02 14.09
N ILE A 43 -1.07 5.68 14.94
CA ILE A 43 -2.18 4.81 14.57
C ILE A 43 -3.16 5.65 13.75
N ILE A 44 -2.97 5.62 12.44
CA ILE A 44 -3.91 6.21 11.48
C ILE A 44 -5.16 5.33 11.47
N SER A 45 -6.32 5.93 11.74
CA SER A 45 -7.59 5.22 11.76
C SER A 45 -7.99 4.69 10.37
N MET A 46 -8.73 3.58 10.33
CA MET A 46 -9.19 2.99 9.05
C MET A 46 -9.98 3.97 8.15
N PRO A 47 -10.83 4.88 8.68
CA PRO A 47 -11.46 5.91 7.87
C PRO A 47 -10.48 6.89 7.20
N GLN A 48 -9.39 7.25 7.89
CA GLN A 48 -8.35 8.13 7.32
C GLN A 48 -7.62 7.44 6.17
N TRP A 49 -7.35 6.14 6.28
CA TRP A 49 -6.80 5.34 5.18
C TRP A 49 -7.70 5.33 3.95
N ARG A 50 -9.02 5.24 4.14
CA ARG A 50 -9.99 5.29 3.04
C ARG A 50 -9.99 6.66 2.36
N MET A 51 -9.87 7.75 3.13
CA MET A 51 -9.78 9.10 2.56
C MET A 51 -8.49 9.31 1.76
N ILE A 52 -7.35 8.85 2.28
CA ILE A 52 -6.06 8.93 1.58
C ILE A 52 -6.10 8.12 0.29
N ALA A 53 -6.64 6.90 0.33
CA ALA A 53 -6.80 6.05 -0.85
C ALA A 53 -7.71 6.71 -1.91
N ALA A 54 -8.84 7.29 -1.50
CA ALA A 54 -9.74 8.00 -2.43
C ALA A 54 -9.05 9.21 -3.08
N ALA A 55 -8.31 10.01 -2.30
CA ALA A 55 -7.55 11.14 -2.82
C ALA A 55 -6.49 10.69 -3.83
N ALA A 56 -5.75 9.61 -3.52
CA ALA A 56 -4.73 9.06 -4.43
C ALA A 56 -5.35 8.58 -5.76
N VAL A 57 -6.50 7.90 -5.70
CA VAL A 57 -7.21 7.44 -6.90
C VAL A 57 -7.68 8.60 -7.76
N LEU A 58 -8.19 9.68 -7.17
CA LEU A 58 -8.62 10.87 -7.91
C LEU A 58 -7.43 11.54 -8.63
N VAL A 59 -6.31 11.72 -7.93
CA VAL A 59 -5.11 12.33 -8.51
C VAL A 59 -4.58 11.48 -9.67
N LEU A 60 -4.45 10.16 -9.47
CA LEU A 60 -4.02 9.25 -10.53
C LEU A 60 -5.01 9.22 -11.70
N GLY A 61 -6.31 9.16 -11.41
CA GLY A 61 -7.36 9.14 -12.42
C GLY A 61 -7.36 10.38 -13.31
N VAL A 62 -7.21 11.57 -12.73
CA VAL A 62 -7.12 12.82 -13.50
C VAL A 62 -5.86 12.84 -14.39
N ASN A 63 -4.72 12.40 -13.86
CA ASN A 63 -3.48 12.34 -14.64
C ASN A 63 -3.57 11.32 -15.79
N VAL A 64 -4.14 10.14 -15.55
CA VAL A 64 -4.37 9.12 -16.58
C VAL A 64 -5.36 9.63 -17.63
N TYR A 65 -6.46 10.25 -17.21
CA TYR A 65 -7.45 10.83 -18.13
C TYR A 65 -6.83 11.90 -19.03
N ALA A 66 -6.04 12.82 -18.45
CA ALA A 66 -5.34 13.85 -19.21
C ALA A 66 -4.37 13.23 -20.24
N LEU A 67 -3.62 12.20 -19.84
CA LEU A 67 -2.69 11.50 -20.73
C LEU A 67 -3.42 10.79 -21.88
N VAL A 68 -4.52 10.10 -21.60
CA VAL A 68 -5.33 9.40 -22.62
C VAL A 68 -5.96 10.39 -23.59
N ASN A 69 -6.46 11.52 -23.11
CA ASN A 69 -7.04 12.55 -23.96
C ASN A 69 -5.98 13.20 -24.85
N PHE A 70 -4.80 13.49 -24.30
CA PHE A 70 -3.67 14.02 -25.06
C PHE A 70 -3.22 13.05 -26.17
N SER A 71 -3.07 11.75 -25.85
CA SER A 71 -2.66 10.76 -26.85
C SER A 71 -3.73 10.53 -27.93
N SER A 72 -5.01 10.55 -27.56
CA SER A 72 -6.13 10.37 -28.49
C SER A 72 -6.32 11.59 -29.41
N GLY A 73 -6.15 12.81 -28.89
CA GLY A 73 -6.18 14.04 -29.68
C GLY A 73 -5.06 14.12 -30.73
N ASN A 74 -3.85 13.67 -30.38
CA ASN A 74 -2.74 13.60 -31.33
C ASN A 74 -2.96 12.52 -32.42
N ASN A 75 -3.56 11.38 -32.10
CA ASN A 75 -3.87 10.35 -33.10
C ASN A 75 -5.01 10.78 -34.05
N ALA A 76 -5.99 11.54 -33.56
CA ALA A 76 -7.05 12.09 -34.41
C ALA A 76 -6.52 13.15 -35.41
N LEU A 77 -5.49 13.91 -35.03
CA LEU A 77 -4.79 14.84 -35.93
C LEU A 77 -3.84 14.13 -36.92
N SER A 78 -3.35 12.92 -36.59
CA SER A 78 -2.45 12.16 -37.46
C SER A 78 -3.15 11.23 -38.46
N MET A 79 -4.43 10.89 -38.27
CA MET A 79 -5.21 10.08 -39.23
C MET A 79 -5.94 10.92 -40.30
N GLY A 80 -5.79 12.25 -40.28
CA GLY A 80 -6.37 13.17 -41.27
C GLY A 80 -5.43 13.56 -42.43
N ASP A 81 -4.17 13.14 -42.43
CA ASP A 81 -3.14 13.62 -43.36
C ASP A 81 -2.99 12.75 -44.63
N GLY A 82 -4.10 12.17 -45.09
CA GLY A 82 -4.16 11.38 -46.34
C GLY A 82 -5.06 11.97 -47.42
N TYR A 83 -5.87 12.99 -47.12
CA TYR A 83 -6.84 13.58 -48.06
C TYR A 83 -6.90 15.11 -48.04
N ALA A 84 -5.96 15.79 -47.36
CA ALA A 84 -5.93 17.26 -47.28
C ALA A 84 -4.99 17.91 -48.32
N ALA A 85 -4.64 17.21 -49.40
CA ALA A 85 -3.86 17.74 -50.51
C ALA A 85 -4.74 18.36 -51.62
N THR A 86 -5.84 19.03 -51.24
CA THR A 86 -6.65 19.79 -52.20
C THR A 86 -6.92 21.20 -51.64
N GLU A 87 -6.07 22.12 -52.08
CA GLU A 87 -6.29 23.57 -52.21
C GLU A 87 -6.86 24.34 -51.01
N LEU A 88 -5.95 24.75 -50.12
CA LEU A 88 -6.09 25.98 -49.35
C LEU A 88 -5.72 27.19 -50.22
N VAL A 89 -6.61 27.67 -51.09
CA VAL A 89 -6.80 29.12 -51.43
C VAL A 89 -8.11 29.22 -52.23
N SER A 90 -9.25 29.40 -51.55
CA SER A 90 -10.42 30.01 -52.18
C SER A 90 -10.41 31.51 -51.85
N ASN A 91 -9.81 32.28 -52.76
CA ASN A 91 -9.95 33.73 -52.76
C ASN A 91 -11.45 34.06 -52.91
N TYR A 92 -12.10 34.44 -51.81
CA TYR A 92 -13.38 35.12 -51.85
C TYR A 92 -13.18 36.50 -52.48
N GLN A 93 -13.32 36.60 -53.81
CA GLN A 93 -13.65 37.86 -54.45
C GLN A 93 -15.17 38.01 -54.43
N TYR A 94 -15.66 38.77 -53.45
CA TYR A 94 -16.98 39.40 -53.55
C TYR A 94 -16.86 40.55 -54.53
N TYR A 95 -17.37 40.41 -55.76
CA TYR A 95 -17.72 41.56 -56.59
C TYR A 95 -18.98 41.28 -57.43
N GLU A 96 -19.93 42.17 -57.19
CA GLU A 96 -21.16 42.56 -57.93
C GLU A 96 -22.28 41.54 -58.14
#